data_AF-G8RI94-F1
#
_entry.id   AF-G8RI94-F1
#
_cell.length_a   1.000
_cell.length_b   1.000
_cell.length_c   1.000
_cell.angle_alpha   90.00
_cell.angle_beta   90.00
_cell.angle_gamma   90.00
#
_symmetry.space_group_name_H-M   'P 1'
#
loop_
_entity.id
_entity.type
_entity.pdbx_description
1 polymer ?
#
loop_
_entity_poly.entity_id
_entity_poly.type
_entity_poly.pdbx_seq_one_letter_code
_entity_poly.pdbx_strand_id
1 'polypeptide(L)'
;MRVEVLTSPGCPNAAAAKETVAACLATLALDLPIIERVGRYPSPTILVDGIDVMRPEDGEPTGDACRLDLPTPRRVLDALRGHRSSPVQPPPPSTE
;
A
#
# COMPACT_ATOMS: atom_id res chain seq x y z
N MET A 1 -8.32 0.13 8.89
CA MET A 1 -7.80 0.42 7.55
C MET A 1 -6.95 1.66 7.59
N ARG A 2 -5.65 1.46 7.47
CA ARG A 2 -4.62 2.49 7.38
C ARG A 2 -4.01 2.44 5.97
N VAL A 3 -3.86 3.59 5.32
CA VAL A 3 -3.28 3.66 3.96
C VAL A 3 -1.99 4.46 4.01
N GLU A 4 -0.91 3.87 3.53
CA GLU A 4 0.42 4.48 3.55
C GLU A 4 1.03 4.49 2.15
N VAL A 5 1.77 5.56 1.85
CA VAL A 5 2.54 5.70 0.61
C VAL A 5 4.00 5.84 1.00
N LEU A 6 4.77 4.80 0.74
CA LEU A 6 6.21 4.76 0.97
C LEU A 6 6.96 5.25 -0.26
N THR A 7 7.81 6.25 -0.09
CA THR A 7 8.57 6.86 -1.19
C THR A 7 10.02 7.06 -0.79
N SER A 8 10.89 7.00 -1.79
CA SER A 8 12.28 7.42 -1.67
C SER A 8 12.42 8.92 -1.97
N PRO A 9 13.41 9.62 -1.37
CA PRO A 9 13.67 11.01 -1.68
C PRO A 9 13.85 11.22 -3.19
N GLY A 10 13.11 12.18 -3.77
CA GLY A 10 13.20 12.51 -5.19
C GLY A 10 12.52 11.50 -6.14
N CYS A 11 11.71 10.56 -5.64
CA CYS A 11 10.98 9.64 -6.51
C CYS A 11 10.03 10.39 -7.47
N PRO A 12 10.21 10.28 -8.80
CA PRO A 12 9.36 10.97 -9.77
C PRO A 12 7.92 10.45 -9.77
N ASN A 13 7.71 9.20 -9.37
CA ASN A 13 6.41 8.54 -9.38
C ASN A 13 5.60 8.74 -8.08
N ALA A 14 6.16 9.44 -7.09
CA ALA A 14 5.52 9.63 -5.78
C ALA A 14 4.18 10.35 -5.88
N ALA A 15 4.10 11.43 -6.68
CA ALA A 15 2.87 12.20 -6.86
C ALA A 15 1.78 11.36 -7.54
N ALA A 16 2.11 10.72 -8.66
CA ALA A 16 1.18 9.86 -9.41
C ALA A 16 0.66 8.68 -8.57
N ALA A 17 1.51 8.09 -7.71
CA ALA A 17 1.10 7.03 -6.80
C ALA A 17 0.09 7.52 -5.75
N LYS A 18 0.31 8.71 -5.17
CA LYS A 18 -0.65 9.32 -4.24
C LYS A 18 -1.98 9.65 -4.91
N GLU A 19 -1.96 10.23 -6.10
CA GLU A 19 -3.18 10.54 -6.85
C GLU A 19 -3.98 9.27 -7.16
N THR A 20 -3.28 8.19 -7.53
CA THR A 20 -3.90 6.87 -7.74
C THR A 20 -4.62 6.41 -6.48
N VAL A 21 -3.97 6.48 -5.31
CA VAL A 21 -4.57 6.09 -4.03
C VAL A 21 -5.77 6.98 -3.68
N ALA A 22 -5.63 8.30 -3.81
CA ALA A 22 -6.70 9.25 -3.54
C ALA A 22 -7.94 9.00 -4.42
N ALA A 23 -7.73 8.76 -5.71
CA ALA A 23 -8.80 8.41 -6.64
C ALA A 23 -9.50 7.09 -6.27
N CYS A 24 -8.74 6.08 -5.82
CA CYS A 24 -9.29 4.81 -5.36
C CYS A 24 -10.12 4.96 -4.07
N LEU A 25 -9.66 5.76 -3.11
CA LEU A 25 -10.40 6.07 -1.89
C LEU A 25 -11.71 6.80 -2.21
N ALA A 26 -11.66 7.81 -3.09
CA ALA A 26 -12.85 8.52 -3.57
C ALA A 26 -13.84 7.58 -4.28
N THR A 27 -13.34 6.67 -5.12
CA THR A 27 -14.16 5.67 -5.83
C THR A 27 -14.91 4.74 -4.86
N LEU A 28 -14.34 4.47 -3.68
CA LEU A 28 -14.94 3.63 -2.65
C LEU A 28 -15.69 4.43 -1.56
N ALA A 29 -15.81 5.75 -1.74
CA ALA A 29 -16.35 6.68 -0.74
C ALA A 29 -15.71 6.50 0.65
N LEU A 30 -14.39 6.29 0.68
CA LEU A 30 -13.59 6.15 1.90
C LEU A 30 -12.92 7.49 2.24
N ASP A 31 -13.25 8.02 3.40
CA ASP A 31 -12.56 9.19 3.98
C ASP A 31 -11.43 8.71 4.90
N LEU A 32 -10.33 8.25 4.30
CA LEU A 32 -9.15 7.77 5.01
C LEU A 32 -7.95 8.69 4.72
N PRO A 33 -7.16 9.07 5.73
CA PRO A 33 -5.95 9.83 5.50
C PRO A 33 -4.90 8.97 4.80
N ILE A 34 -4.20 9.57 3.85
CA ILE A 34 -3.04 8.96 3.19
C ILE A 34 -1.78 9.39 3.97
N ILE A 35 -1.11 8.43 4.61
CA ILE A 35 0.10 8.70 5.41
C ILE A 35 1.32 8.52 4.52
N GLU A 36 2.13 9.57 4.38
CA GLU A 36 3.34 9.53 3.55
C GLU A 36 4.60 9.19 4.35
N ARG A 37 5.17 8.02 4.02
CA ARG A 37 6.48 7.46 4.41
C ARG A 37 7.65 7.88 3.51
N VAL A 38 8.40 8.95 3.75
CA VAL A 38 9.65 9.20 2.99
C VAL A 38 10.84 8.51 3.66
N GLY A 39 11.59 7.69 2.92
CA GLY A 39 12.74 6.98 3.46
C GLY A 39 13.37 6.00 2.48
N ARG A 40 14.11 5.03 3.02
CA ARG A 40 14.75 3.96 2.28
C ARG A 40 13.74 2.83 2.04
N TYR A 41 12.92 3.02 1.00
CA TYR A 41 11.87 2.09 0.61
C TYR A 41 11.93 1.80 -0.89
N PRO A 42 11.44 0.65 -1.35
CA PRO A 42 11.24 0.43 -2.76
C PRO A 42 10.11 1.32 -3.27
N SER A 43 10.50 2.43 -3.89
CA SER A 43 9.59 3.53 -4.19
C SER A 43 8.96 3.43 -5.57
N PRO A 44 7.67 3.80 -5.75
CA PRO A 44 6.68 4.10 -4.71
C PRO A 44 5.91 2.83 -4.28
N THR A 45 5.79 2.57 -2.98
CA THR A 45 4.98 1.43 -2.47
C THR A 45 3.74 1.90 -1.74
N ILE A 46 2.62 1.21 -1.96
CA ILE A 46 1.35 1.47 -1.28
C ILE A 46 1.11 0.36 -0.27
N LEU A 47 0.92 0.73 1.00
CA LEU A 47 0.50 -0.20 2.04
C LEU A 47 -0.96 0.03 2.40
N VAL A 48 -1.70 -1.07 2.57
CA VAL A 48 -3.01 -1.09 3.21
C VAL A 48 -2.90 -1.97 4.45
N ASP A 49 -3.11 -1.38 5.63
CA ASP A 49 -2.92 -2.01 6.94
C ASP A 49 -1.56 -2.72 7.09
N GLY A 50 -0.50 -2.15 6.51
CA GLY A 50 0.86 -2.69 6.54
C GLY A 50 1.20 -3.69 5.42
N ILE A 51 0.24 -4.06 4.58
CA ILE A 51 0.44 -5.02 3.48
C ILE A 51 0.73 -4.29 2.16
N ASP A 52 1.81 -4.66 1.47
CA ASP A 52 2.10 -4.14 0.11
C ASP A 52 1.02 -4.61 -0.87
N VAL A 53 0.28 -3.65 -1.41
CA VAL A 53 -0.79 -3.87 -2.39
C VAL A 53 -0.31 -4.64 -3.62
N MET A 54 0.94 -4.42 -4.01
CA MET A 54 1.49 -4.98 -5.22
C MET A 54 2.22 -6.31 -4.98
N ARG A 55 2.67 -6.56 -3.75
CA ARG A 55 3.28 -7.83 -3.30
C ARG A 55 2.75 -8.25 -1.93
N PRO A 56 1.45 -8.63 -1.85
CA PRO A 56 0.82 -8.91 -0.56
C PRO A 56 1.40 -10.15 0.16
N GLU A 57 2.08 -11.02 -0.59
CA GLU A 57 2.73 -12.24 -0.10
C GLU A 57 4.15 -12.03 0.46
N ASP A 58 4.81 -10.91 0.15
CA ASP A 58 6.17 -10.59 0.62
C ASP A 58 6.18 -9.86 1.98
N GLY A 59 5.02 -9.45 2.50
CA GLY A 59 4.92 -8.66 3.73
C GLY A 59 5.39 -7.21 3.55
N GLU A 60 6.02 -6.63 4.58
CA GLU A 60 6.49 -5.24 4.51
C GLU A 60 7.69 -5.09 3.55
N PRO A 61 7.61 -4.14 2.61
CA PRO A 61 8.64 -3.96 1.58
C PRO A 61 9.96 -3.50 2.21
N THR A 62 11.04 -4.26 1.97
CA THR A 62 12.38 -3.97 2.50
C THR A 62 13.34 -3.62 1.37
N GLY A 63 14.15 -2.57 1.54
CA GLY A 63 15.25 -2.20 0.65
C GLY A 63 15.15 -0.80 0.04
N ASP A 64 16.17 -0.45 -0.76
CA ASP A 64 16.42 0.92 -1.27
C ASP A 64 16.18 1.09 -2.77
N ALA A 65 15.82 0.02 -3.48
CA ALA A 65 15.75 0.01 -4.94
C ALA A 65 14.37 0.44 -5.45
N CYS A 66 14.33 1.36 -6.43
CA CYS A 66 13.10 1.72 -7.12
C CYS A 66 12.43 0.48 -7.72
N ARG A 67 11.14 0.32 -7.46
CA ARG A 67 10.36 -0.78 -8.03
C ARG A 67 9.91 -0.42 -9.45
N LEU A 68 10.02 -1.37 -10.36
CA LEU A 68 9.54 -1.23 -11.74
C LEU A 68 8.04 -1.51 -11.87
N ASP A 69 7.52 -2.34 -10.96
CA ASP A 69 6.11 -2.65 -10.82
C ASP A 69 5.41 -1.50 -10.06
N LEU A 70 4.98 -0.48 -10.81
CA LEU A 70 4.33 0.69 -10.24
C LEU A 70 2.90 0.36 -9.77
N PRO A 71 2.43 1.01 -8.69
CA PRO A 71 1.07 0.83 -8.19
C PRO A 71 0.02 1.11 -9.26
N THR A 72 -0.95 0.21 -9.42
CA THR A 72 -2.07 0.39 -10.35
C THR A 72 -3.40 0.61 -9.62
N PRO A 73 -4.33 1.41 -10.17
CA PRO A 73 -5.64 1.64 -9.53
C PRO A 73 -6.39 0.34 -9.26
N ARG A 74 -6.32 -0.63 -10.18
CA ARG A 74 -6.99 -1.92 -10.04
C ARG A 74 -6.50 -2.70 -8.82
N ARG A 75 -5.19 -2.76 -8.59
CA ARG A 75 -4.60 -3.45 -7.43
C ARG A 75 -4.95 -2.74 -6.12
N VAL A 76 -4.89 -1.40 -6.10
CA VAL A 76 -5.26 -0.61 -4.92
C VAL A 76 -6.74 -0.82 -4.56
N LEU A 77 -7.65 -0.76 -5.54
CA LEU A 77 -9.07 -1.01 -5.31
C LEU A 77 -9.35 -2.42 -4.79
N ASP A 78 -8.67 -3.43 -5.32
CA ASP A 78 -8.81 -4.82 -4.88
C ASP A 78 -8.37 -5.00 -3.43
N ALA A 79 -7.19 -4.47 -3.07
CA ALA A 79 -6.66 -4.51 -1.71
C ALA A 79 -7.59 -3.78 -0.70
N LEU A 80 -8.06 -2.58 -1.05
CA LEU A 80 -9.00 -1.81 -0.23
C LEU A 80 -10.34 -2.55 -0.05
N ARG A 81 -10.84 -3.25 -1.08
CA ARG A 81 -12.05 -4.07 -0.96
C ARG A 81 -11.83 -5.29 -0.08
N GLY A 82 -10.72 -6.00 -0.25
CA GLY A 82 -10.38 -7.18 0.56
C GLY A 82 -10.29 -6.86 2.06
N HIS A 83 -9.72 -5.71 2.40
CA HIS A 83 -9.58 -5.27 3.80
C HIS A 83 -10.88 -4.68 4.38
N ARG A 84 -11.83 -4.23 3.54
CA ARG A 84 -13.19 -3.86 4.02
C ARG A 84 -13.99 -5.09 4.46
N SER A 85 -13.69 -6.26 3.90
CA SER A 85 -14.43 -7.50 4.11
C SER A 85 -13.81 -8.42 5.15
N SER A 86 -12.58 -8.16 5.58
CA SER A 86 -11.85 -9.04 6.51
C SER A 86 -11.92 -8.49 7.93
N PRO A 87 -12.62 -9.15 8.88
CA PRO A 87 -12.23 -9.04 10.28
C PRO A 87 -10.81 -9.59 10.39
N VAL A 88 -9.93 -8.83 11.05
CA VAL A 88 -8.56 -9.22 11.44
C VAL A 88 -8.39 -10.74 11.56
N GLN A 89 -7.62 -11.36 10.67
CA GLN A 89 -7.24 -12.76 10.83
C GLN A 89 -6.08 -12.78 11.83
N PRO A 90 -6.22 -13.39 13.03
CA PRO A 90 -5.10 -13.53 13.96
C PRO A 90 -4.01 -14.41 13.33
N PRO A 91 -2.73 -14.21 13.72
CA PRO A 91 -1.63 -15.03 13.20
C PRO A 91 -1.92 -16.52 13.46
N PRO A 92 -1.49 -17.43 12.56
CA PRO A 92 -1.69 -18.86 12.75
C PRO A 92 -1.02 -19.30 14.06
N PRO A 93 -1.63 -20.22 14.83
CA PRO A 93 -1.01 -20.72 16.04
C PRO A 93 0.32 -21.38 15.69
N SER A 94 1.40 -20.91 16.32
CA SER A 94 2.68 -21.62 16.32
C SER A 94 2.43 -23.00 16.90
N THR A 95 2.49 -24.03 16.04
CA THR A 95 2.49 -25.42 16.48
C THR A 95 3.76 -25.65 17.31
N GLU A 96 3.56 -26.11 18.54
CA GLU A 96 4.59 -26.55 19.50
C GLU A 96 5.35 -27.78 19.00
#